data_AF-A0AAX3BDX3-F1
#
_entry.id   AF-A0AAX3BDX3-F1
#
_cell.length_a   1.000
_cell.length_b   1.000
_cell.length_c   1.000
_cell.angle_alpha   90.00
_cell.angle_beta   90.00
_cell.angle_gamma   90.00
#
_symmetry.space_group_name_H-M   'P 1'
#
loop_
_entity.id
_entity.type
_entity.pdbx_description
1 polymer ?
#
loop_
_entity_poly.entity_id
_entity_poly.type
_entity_poly.pdbx_seq_one_letter_code
_entity_poly.pdbx_strand_id
1 'polypeptide(L)'
;MKKIIIYRGDNPQPFVLANGDIYDSTLVLSEVETDIFNKTEEKTLFYTGYVNTDHTTGYRGGILAEGEYLGICGVRQNKRKEKAIWLYNKRYGIVDQKEFLPDEAFILPSLVPNPNHNGKKIIQYVLIHRGGLSWDFSQGCITIMGGNFDEFIKYFKVGECALVILKRGAFYKFPA
;
A
#
# COMPACT_ATOMS: atom_id res chain seq x y z
N MET A 1 -16.95 -3.75 4.75
CA MET A 1 -15.84 -2.87 4.33
C MET A 1 -14.58 -3.71 4.16
N LYS A 2 -13.76 -3.43 3.14
CA LYS A 2 -12.49 -4.16 2.95
C LYS A 2 -11.40 -3.65 3.89
N LYS A 3 -10.55 -4.56 4.33
CA LYS A 3 -9.44 -4.30 5.24
C LYS A 3 -8.18 -4.94 4.66
N ILE A 4 -7.15 -4.13 4.44
CA ILE A 4 -5.83 -4.54 3.97
C ILE A 4 -4.88 -4.41 5.15
N ILE A 5 -4.25 -5.49 5.57
CA ILE A 5 -3.16 -5.47 6.56
C ILE A 5 -1.87 -5.82 5.84
N ILE A 6 -0.84 -4.99 6.01
CA ILE A 6 0.49 -5.22 5.46
C ILE A 6 1.47 -5.34 6.61
N TYR A 7 2.20 -6.45 6.66
CA TYR A 7 3.29 -6.64 7.62
C TYR A 7 4.62 -6.48 6.87
N ARG A 8 5.27 -5.35 7.13
CA ARG A 8 6.55 -5.02 6.49
C ARG A 8 7.64 -5.99 6.95
N GLY A 9 8.41 -6.57 6.03
CA GLY A 9 9.53 -7.46 6.37
C GLY A 9 9.12 -8.71 7.15
N ASP A 10 7.92 -9.24 6.89
CA ASP A 10 7.38 -10.42 7.58
C ASP A 10 7.62 -11.74 6.82
N ASN A 11 8.08 -11.67 5.57
CA ASN A 11 8.40 -12.84 4.78
C ASN A 11 9.84 -13.31 5.06
N PRO A 12 10.05 -14.49 5.67
CA PRO A 12 11.38 -15.01 5.97
C PRO A 12 12.19 -15.41 4.73
N GLN A 13 11.54 -15.52 3.56
CA GLN A 13 12.17 -15.85 2.28
C GLN A 13 11.87 -14.74 1.26
N PRO A 14 12.52 -13.57 1.40
CA PRO A 14 12.26 -12.44 0.54
C PRO A 14 12.68 -12.74 -0.91
N PHE A 15 11.90 -12.23 -1.87
CA PHE A 15 12.29 -12.27 -3.27
C PHE A 15 12.96 -10.96 -3.68
N VAL A 16 14.21 -11.04 -4.14
CA VAL A 16 15.01 -9.87 -4.51
C VAL A 16 15.11 -9.77 -6.03
N LEU A 17 14.71 -8.64 -6.59
CA LEU A 17 14.84 -8.34 -8.01
C LEU A 17 16.27 -7.90 -8.37
N ALA A 18 16.61 -7.97 -9.65
CA ALA A 18 17.92 -7.55 -10.16
C ALA A 18 18.22 -6.05 -9.92
N ASN A 19 17.19 -5.21 -9.79
CA ASN A 19 17.32 -3.79 -9.45
C ASN A 19 17.49 -3.56 -7.93
N GLY A 20 17.49 -4.62 -7.12
CA GLY A 20 17.63 -4.57 -5.66
C GLY A 20 16.32 -4.38 -4.91
N ASP A 21 15.17 -4.34 -5.58
CA ASP A 21 13.88 -4.30 -4.90
C ASP A 21 13.62 -5.59 -4.13
N ILE A 22 13.15 -5.45 -2.89
CA ILE A 22 12.94 -6.57 -1.98
C ILE A 22 11.45 -6.74 -1.74
N TYR A 23 10.92 -7.90 -2.11
CA TYR A 23 9.56 -8.33 -1.80
C TYR A 23 9.61 -9.22 -0.56
N ASP A 24 9.68 -8.58 0.60
CA ASP A 24 9.85 -9.19 1.92
C ASP A 24 8.62 -9.04 2.83
N SER A 25 7.55 -8.43 2.34
CA SER A 25 6.39 -8.06 3.16
C SER A 25 5.19 -8.94 2.83
N THR A 26 4.35 -9.21 3.83
CA THR A 26 3.10 -9.96 3.65
C THR A 26 1.91 -9.00 3.60
N LEU A 27 0.86 -9.39 2.87
CA LEU A 27 -0.40 -8.66 2.78
C LEU A 27 -1.56 -9.62 2.96
N VAL A 28 -2.50 -9.24 3.81
CA VAL A 28 -3.79 -9.90 4.03
C VAL A 28 -4.89 -8.93 3.61
N LEU A 29 -5.75 -9.34 2.70
CA LEU A 29 -6.99 -8.64 2.38
C LEU A 29 -8.16 -9.43 2.97
N SER A 30 -8.97 -8.75 3.75
CA SER A 30 -10.18 -9.31 4.36
C SER A 30 -11.40 -8.46 4.04
N GLU A 31 -12.57 -9.08 4.06
CA GLU A 31 -13.86 -8.41 4.11
C GLU A 31 -14.37 -8.45 5.54
N VAL A 32 -14.71 -7.27 6.07
CA VAL A 32 -15.27 -7.10 7.41
C VAL A 32 -16.74 -6.76 7.28
N GLU A 33 -17.59 -7.62 7.80
CA GLU A 33 -19.03 -7.42 7.88
C GLU A 33 -19.42 -7.26 9.34
N THR A 34 -20.34 -6.33 9.61
CA THR A 34 -20.93 -6.15 10.94
C THR A 34 -22.43 -6.31 10.78
N ASP A 35 -22.98 -7.29 11.48
CA ASP A 35 -24.42 -7.54 11.43
C ASP A 35 -25.21 -6.53 12.29
N ILE A 36 -26.54 -6.64 12.22
CA ILE A 36 -27.46 -5.78 12.98
C ILE A 36 -27.33 -5.95 14.51
N PHE A 37 -26.61 -6.96 14.98
CA PHE A 37 -26.35 -7.25 16.39
C PHE A 37 -24.94 -6.84 16.83
N ASN A 38 -24.21 -6.07 16.00
CA ASN A 38 -22.81 -5.69 16.21
C ASN A 38 -21.84 -6.87 16.29
N LYS A 39 -22.19 -8.02 15.71
CA LYS A 39 -21.26 -9.12 15.54
C LYS A 39 -20.41 -8.84 14.30
N THR A 40 -19.09 -8.80 14.49
CA THR A 40 -18.14 -8.60 13.40
C THR A 40 -17.60 -9.94 12.92
N GLU A 41 -17.73 -10.22 11.63
CA GLU A 41 -17.09 -11.36 10.97
C GLU A 41 -16.05 -10.84 9.97
N GLU A 42 -14.86 -11.44 10.00
CA GLU A 42 -13.76 -11.10 9.11
C GLU A 42 -13.41 -12.32 8.24
N LYS A 43 -13.62 -12.20 6.93
CA LYS A 43 -13.32 -13.24 5.96
C LYS A 43 -12.10 -12.85 5.14
N THR A 44 -11.03 -13.64 5.21
CA THR A 44 -9.87 -13.46 4.34
C THR A 44 -10.25 -13.74 2.89
N LEU A 45 -9.98 -12.77 2.02
CA LEU A 45 -10.22 -12.85 0.58
C LEU A 45 -8.93 -13.16 -0.19
N PHE A 46 -7.80 -12.63 0.26
CA PHE A 46 -6.53 -12.76 -0.44
C PHE A 46 -5.34 -12.66 0.52
N TYR A 47 -4.28 -13.40 0.22
CA TYR A 47 -3.02 -13.37 0.95
C TYR A 47 -1.84 -13.45 -0.02
N THR A 48 -0.78 -12.68 0.23
CA THR A 48 0.49 -12.83 -0.49
C THR A 48 1.67 -12.46 0.39
N GLY A 49 2.81 -13.14 0.19
CA GLY A 49 4.10 -12.81 0.78
C GLY A 49 5.03 -12.00 -0.13
N TYR A 50 4.53 -11.56 -1.29
CA TYR A 50 5.33 -10.89 -2.32
C TYR A 50 4.94 -9.41 -2.44
N VAL A 51 5.21 -8.65 -1.37
CA VAL A 51 4.99 -7.21 -1.31
C VAL A 51 6.30 -6.47 -1.00
N ASN A 52 6.55 -5.38 -1.72
CA ASN A 52 7.59 -4.40 -1.41
C ASN A 52 6.91 -3.16 -0.83
N THR A 53 7.42 -2.63 0.29
CA THR A 53 6.85 -1.46 0.98
C THR A 53 7.84 -0.28 1.12
N ASP A 54 9.00 -0.42 0.49
CA ASP A 54 10.10 0.53 0.51
C ASP A 54 10.28 1.12 -0.90
N HIS A 55 11.13 2.14 -1.01
CA HIS A 55 11.47 2.72 -2.31
C HIS A 55 12.44 1.82 -3.08
N THR A 56 12.53 2.01 -4.39
CA THR A 56 13.45 1.26 -5.23
C THR A 56 14.89 1.42 -4.79
N THR A 57 15.67 0.34 -4.74
CA THR A 57 17.09 0.42 -4.38
C THR A 57 17.83 1.43 -5.26
N GLY A 58 18.58 2.36 -4.64
CA GLY A 58 19.29 3.44 -5.33
C GLY A 58 18.42 4.68 -5.66
N TYR A 59 17.13 4.65 -5.37
CA TYR A 59 16.26 5.82 -5.45
C TYR A 59 16.18 6.55 -4.11
N ARG A 60 16.13 7.89 -4.11
CA ARG A 60 15.92 8.67 -2.88
C ARG A 60 14.42 8.90 -2.69
N GLY A 61 13.74 7.94 -2.07
CA GLY A 61 12.31 7.98 -1.77
C GLY A 61 12.00 8.08 -0.28
N GLY A 62 10.71 8.28 0.04
CA GLY A 62 10.22 8.08 1.40
C GLY A 62 9.90 6.61 1.65
N ILE A 63 9.66 6.26 2.91
CA ILE A 63 9.09 4.97 3.32
C ILE A 63 7.83 5.28 4.11
N LEU A 64 6.67 4.72 3.74
CA LEU A 64 5.43 4.98 4.49
C LEU A 64 5.59 4.56 5.96
N ALA A 65 5.12 5.39 6.91
CA ALA A 65 5.17 5.04 8.32
C ALA A 65 4.19 3.90 8.67
N GLU A 66 4.42 3.21 9.77
CA GLU A 66 3.44 2.30 10.36
C GLU A 66 2.19 3.08 10.81
N GLY A 67 1.00 2.50 10.67
CA GLY A 67 -0.24 3.16 11.05
C GLY A 67 -1.45 2.72 10.25
N GLU A 68 -2.54 3.47 10.43
CA GLU A 68 -3.81 3.26 9.75
C GLU A 68 -4.08 4.37 8.75
N TYR A 69 -4.49 3.95 7.56
CA TYR A 69 -4.80 4.80 6.42
C TYR A 69 -6.12 4.35 5.81
N LEU A 70 -6.70 5.20 4.97
CA LEU A 70 -7.73 4.76 4.05
C LEU A 70 -7.11 4.60 2.66
N GLY A 71 -7.63 3.65 1.90
CA GLY A 71 -7.29 3.44 0.50
C GLY A 71 -8.53 3.61 -0.35
N ILE A 72 -8.44 4.28 -1.49
CA ILE A 72 -9.51 4.33 -2.49
C ILE A 72 -9.03 3.73 -3.80
N CYS A 73 -9.80 2.78 -4.35
CA CYS A 73 -9.48 2.20 -5.64
C CYS A 73 -9.76 3.21 -6.76
N GLY A 74 -8.74 3.54 -7.55
CA GLY A 74 -8.84 4.42 -8.71
C GLY A 74 -8.06 3.88 -9.89
N VAL A 75 -8.25 4.48 -11.07
CA VAL A 75 -7.51 4.14 -12.28
C VAL A 75 -6.33 5.09 -12.44
N ARG A 76 -5.12 4.56 -12.59
CA ARG A 76 -3.91 5.36 -12.84
C ARG A 76 -3.99 5.97 -14.24
N GLN A 77 -3.54 7.23 -14.37
CA GLN A 77 -3.36 7.87 -15.66
C GLN A 77 -2.05 7.44 -16.36
N ASN A 78 -1.69 6.16 -16.29
CA ASN A 78 -0.55 5.61 -17.04
C ASN A 78 -1.02 4.98 -18.36
N LYS A 79 -0.08 4.58 -19.23
CA LYS A 79 -0.38 3.95 -20.53
C LYS A 79 -1.25 2.69 -20.41
N ARG A 80 -1.18 2.00 -19.27
CA ARG A 80 -1.91 0.74 -19.01
C ARG A 80 -3.30 0.95 -18.41
N LYS A 81 -3.65 2.18 -17.99
CA LYS A 81 -4.92 2.50 -17.31
C LYS A 81 -5.27 1.48 -16.22
N GLU A 82 -4.28 1.20 -15.38
CA GLU A 82 -4.37 0.13 -14.39
C GLU A 82 -5.03 0.61 -13.10
N LYS A 83 -5.87 -0.23 -12.48
CA LYS A 83 -6.40 0.02 -11.13
C LYS A 83 -5.26 0.07 -10.11
N ALA A 84 -5.38 0.92 -9.11
CA ALA A 84 -4.49 0.97 -7.94
C ALA A 84 -5.27 1.48 -6.73
N ILE A 85 -4.76 1.23 -5.53
CA ILE A 85 -5.33 1.79 -4.31
C ILE A 85 -4.53 3.03 -3.93
N TRP A 86 -5.18 4.19 -3.93
CA TRP A 86 -4.57 5.45 -3.49
C TRP A 86 -4.72 5.58 -1.99
N LEU A 87 -3.60 5.68 -1.26
CA LEU A 87 -3.62 5.84 0.18
C LEU A 87 -3.78 7.31 0.56
N TYR A 88 -4.64 7.57 1.54
CA TYR A 88 -4.90 8.90 2.05
C TYR A 88 -5.15 8.88 3.57
N ASN A 89 -5.05 10.05 4.18
CA ASN A 89 -5.17 10.22 5.62
C ASN A 89 -6.61 9.94 6.08
N LYS A 90 -6.76 9.03 7.05
CA LYS A 90 -8.06 8.59 7.55
C LYS A 90 -8.95 9.71 8.12
N ARG A 91 -8.37 10.87 8.49
CA ARG A 91 -9.12 12.03 8.99
C ARG A 91 -10.14 12.58 7.98
N TYR A 92 -9.96 12.29 6.69
CA TYR A 92 -10.87 12.75 5.64
C TYR A 92 -12.10 11.84 5.47
N GLY A 93 -12.18 10.72 6.20
CA GLY A 93 -13.31 9.79 6.13
C GLY A 93 -13.39 9.02 4.82
N ILE A 94 -14.42 8.19 4.69
CA ILE A 94 -14.67 7.40 3.48
C ILE A 94 -15.28 8.32 2.42
N VAL A 95 -14.79 8.20 1.18
CA VAL A 95 -15.30 8.92 0.00
C VAL A 95 -15.55 7.94 -1.14
N ASP A 96 -16.43 8.31 -2.07
CA ASP A 96 -16.75 7.45 -3.22
C ASP A 96 -15.87 7.72 -4.45
N GLN A 97 -15.18 8.87 -4.47
CA GLN A 97 -14.34 9.30 -5.58
C GLN A 97 -13.06 9.96 -5.07
N LYS A 98 -11.93 9.66 -5.73
CA LYS A 98 -10.62 10.20 -5.36
C LYS A 98 -10.60 11.72 -5.52
N GLU A 99 -11.31 12.22 -6.53
CA GLU A 99 -11.42 13.62 -6.92
C GLU A 99 -12.06 14.50 -5.84
N PHE A 100 -12.77 13.90 -4.86
CA PHE A 100 -13.33 14.61 -3.72
C PHE A 100 -12.32 14.85 -2.60
N LEU A 101 -11.15 14.23 -2.66
CA LEU A 101 -10.08 14.43 -1.68
C LEU A 101 -9.15 15.56 -2.14
N PRO A 102 -8.85 16.54 -1.27
CA PRO A 102 -7.86 17.54 -1.58
C PRO A 102 -6.44 16.93 -1.53
N ASP A 103 -5.46 17.60 -2.13
CA ASP A 103 -4.08 17.09 -2.21
C ASP A 103 -3.46 16.82 -0.84
N GLU A 104 -3.84 17.60 0.19
CA GLU A 104 -3.40 17.40 1.57
C GLU A 104 -3.82 16.04 2.15
N ALA A 105 -4.85 15.40 1.61
CA ALA A 105 -5.27 14.06 2.01
C ALA A 105 -4.22 13.00 1.67
N PHE A 106 -3.45 13.22 0.59
CA PHE A 106 -2.43 12.30 0.12
C PHE A 106 -1.06 12.56 0.75
N ILE A 107 -0.94 13.52 1.67
CA ILE A 107 0.28 13.76 2.45
C ILE A 107 0.27 12.84 3.67
N LEU A 108 1.12 11.83 3.63
CA LEU A 108 1.21 10.77 4.63
C LEU A 108 2.53 10.86 5.42
N PRO A 109 2.55 10.40 6.68
CA PRO A 109 3.78 10.32 7.46
C PRO A 109 4.76 9.32 6.83
N SER A 110 6.03 9.70 6.80
CA SER A 110 7.12 8.81 6.38
C SER A 110 7.96 8.37 7.57
N LEU A 111 8.44 7.12 7.54
CA LEU A 111 9.32 6.56 8.55
C LEU A 111 10.71 7.23 8.54
N VAL A 112 11.19 7.58 7.35
CA VAL A 112 12.48 8.24 7.12
C VAL A 112 12.28 9.66 6.58
N PRO A 113 13.25 10.57 6.78
CA PRO A 113 13.29 11.85 6.06
C PRO A 113 13.20 11.62 4.55
N ASN A 114 12.28 12.30 3.86
CA ASN A 114 12.13 12.18 2.41
C ASN A 114 12.89 13.33 1.71
N PRO A 115 13.95 13.05 0.93
CA PRO A 115 14.72 14.07 0.24
C PRO A 115 13.89 14.89 -0.77
N ASN A 116 12.85 14.31 -1.35
CA ASN A 116 11.95 15.00 -2.29
C ASN A 116 11.06 16.04 -1.59
N HIS A 117 11.05 16.07 -0.26
CA HIS A 117 10.30 17.03 0.55
C HIS A 117 11.21 17.77 1.54
N ASN A 118 12.43 18.13 1.11
CA ASN A 118 13.41 18.88 1.92
C ASN A 118 13.72 18.19 3.27
N GLY A 119 13.77 16.86 3.29
CA GLY A 119 14.08 16.08 4.49
C GLY A 119 12.92 16.00 5.51
N LYS A 120 11.72 16.49 5.18
CA LYS A 120 10.55 16.29 6.03
C LYS A 120 10.18 14.81 6.10
N LYS A 121 9.66 14.36 7.24
CA LYS A 121 9.14 12.99 7.45
C LYS A 121 7.73 12.82 6.84
N ILE A 122 7.61 13.13 5.56
CA ILE A 122 6.36 13.01 4.79
C ILE A 122 6.60 12.30 3.47
N ILE A 123 5.55 11.70 2.93
CA ILE A 123 5.50 11.12 1.59
C ILE A 123 4.14 11.45 0.98
N GLN A 124 4.07 11.59 -0.35
CA GLN A 124 2.85 11.99 -1.03
C GLN A 124 2.41 10.96 -2.07
N TYR A 125 1.09 10.87 -2.30
CA TYR A 125 0.48 10.06 -3.36
C TYR A 125 0.93 8.59 -3.36
N VAL A 126 1.03 7.99 -2.17
CA VAL A 126 1.38 6.58 -2.01
C VAL A 126 0.27 5.70 -2.58
N LEU A 127 0.68 4.72 -3.37
CA LEU A 127 -0.20 3.77 -4.05
C LEU A 127 0.07 2.34 -3.57
N ILE A 128 -0.95 1.48 -3.59
CA ILE A 128 -0.78 0.03 -3.73
C ILE A 128 -1.01 -0.32 -5.19
N HIS A 129 0.02 -0.77 -5.90
CA HIS A 129 -0.05 -1.10 -7.33
C HIS A 129 0.79 -2.32 -7.71
N ARG A 130 0.72 -2.70 -8.99
CA ARG A 130 1.58 -3.74 -9.57
C ARG A 130 3.05 -3.36 -9.48
N GLY A 131 3.88 -4.27 -8.98
CA GLY A 131 5.33 -4.29 -9.15
C GLY A 131 5.83 -5.56 -9.85
N GLY A 132 7.09 -5.92 -9.64
CA GLY A 132 7.72 -7.08 -10.27
C GLY A 132 8.17 -6.86 -11.71
N LEU A 133 8.10 -5.64 -12.21
CA LEU A 133 8.73 -5.24 -13.47
C LEU A 133 10.17 -4.83 -13.15
N SER A 134 11.10 -5.03 -14.09
CA SER A 134 12.53 -4.73 -13.88
C SER A 134 12.84 -3.26 -13.56
N TRP A 135 11.84 -2.38 -13.71
CA TRP A 135 11.93 -0.94 -13.46
C TRP A 135 10.60 -0.40 -12.94
N ASP A 136 10.25 -0.71 -11.70
CA ASP A 136 9.17 -0.01 -11.00
C ASP A 136 9.80 1.06 -10.11
N PHE A 137 9.87 2.32 -10.58
CA PHE A 137 10.44 3.47 -9.85
C PHE A 137 9.53 3.91 -8.70
N SER A 138 9.26 3.00 -7.78
CA SER A 138 8.43 3.28 -6.62
C SER A 138 9.14 4.31 -5.75
N GLN A 139 8.59 5.53 -5.67
CA GLN A 139 9.07 6.59 -4.80
C GLN A 139 8.67 6.37 -3.32
N GLY A 140 8.44 5.11 -2.92
CA GLY A 140 7.86 4.70 -1.64
C GLY A 140 6.39 4.28 -1.72
N CYS A 141 5.91 3.91 -2.91
CA CYS A 141 4.66 3.17 -3.09
C CYS A 141 4.81 1.72 -2.64
N ILE A 142 3.68 1.10 -2.32
CA ILE A 142 3.59 -0.31 -1.98
C ILE A 142 3.33 -1.08 -3.27
N THR A 143 4.16 -2.07 -3.57
CA THR A 143 4.05 -2.83 -4.81
C THR A 143 3.83 -4.31 -4.52
N ILE A 144 2.90 -4.92 -5.26
CA ILE A 144 2.60 -6.34 -5.18
C ILE A 144 3.09 -6.99 -6.47
N MET A 145 3.78 -8.13 -6.36
CA MET A 145 4.31 -8.85 -7.52
C MET A 145 3.22 -9.14 -8.58
N GLY A 146 3.54 -8.94 -9.86
CA GLY A 146 2.64 -9.02 -11.03
C GLY A 146 1.40 -9.93 -10.89
N GLY A 147 1.59 -11.25 -10.88
CA GLY A 147 0.48 -12.20 -10.83
C GLY A 147 -0.35 -12.13 -9.54
N ASN A 148 0.27 -11.78 -8.42
CA ASN A 148 -0.43 -11.57 -7.14
C ASN A 148 -1.26 -10.28 -7.17
N PHE A 149 -0.76 -9.24 -7.83
CA PHE A 149 -1.49 -7.99 -7.97
C PHE A 149 -2.78 -8.16 -8.80
N ASP A 150 -2.70 -8.94 -9.89
CA ASP A 150 -3.86 -9.24 -10.74
C ASP A 150 -5.01 -9.91 -9.97
N GLU A 151 -4.68 -10.79 -9.04
CA GLU A 151 -5.67 -11.43 -8.18
C GLU A 151 -6.20 -10.48 -7.12
N PHE A 152 -5.30 -9.79 -6.41
CA PHE A 152 -5.64 -8.80 -5.38
C PHE A 152 -6.63 -7.74 -5.89
N ILE A 153 -6.35 -7.15 -7.06
CA ILE A 153 -7.08 -5.96 -7.52
C ILE A 153 -8.50 -6.30 -8.04
N LYS A 154 -8.81 -7.58 -8.30
CA LYS A 154 -10.16 -8.03 -8.71
C LYS A 154 -11.21 -7.81 -7.62
N TYR A 155 -10.80 -7.83 -6.36
CA TYR A 155 -11.68 -7.61 -5.22
C TYR A 155 -12.14 -6.16 -5.08
N PHE A 156 -11.57 -5.21 -5.84
CA PHE A 156 -11.89 -3.80 -5.74
C PHE A 156 -12.63 -3.26 -6.97
N LYS A 157 -13.74 -2.57 -6.73
CA LYS A 157 -14.38 -1.70 -7.73
C LYS A 157 -13.75 -0.30 -7.68
N VAL A 158 -13.75 0.42 -8.79
CA VAL A 158 -13.33 1.83 -8.79
C VAL A 158 -14.26 2.62 -7.86
N GLY A 159 -13.70 3.50 -7.04
CA GLY A 159 -14.38 4.24 -5.98
C GLY A 159 -14.49 3.49 -4.66
N GLU A 160 -14.20 2.19 -4.64
CA GLU A 160 -14.31 1.40 -3.41
C GLU A 160 -13.19 1.73 -2.42
N CYS A 161 -13.56 2.00 -1.17
CA CYS A 161 -12.63 2.28 -0.08
C CYS A 161 -12.27 1.03 0.74
N ALA A 162 -11.05 1.04 1.29
CA ALA A 162 -10.58 0.07 2.27
C ALA A 162 -9.85 0.74 3.43
N LEU A 163 -9.88 0.09 4.59
CA LEU A 163 -8.98 0.38 5.70
C LEU A 163 -7.64 -0.28 5.38
N VAL A 164 -6.56 0.48 5.44
CA VAL A 164 -5.20 -0.02 5.19
C VAL A 164 -4.39 0.14 6.46
N ILE A 165 -3.89 -0.97 7.00
CA ILE A 165 -3.11 -1.02 8.23
C ILE A 165 -1.72 -1.49 7.88
N LEU A 166 -0.73 -0.62 8.05
CA LEU A 166 0.68 -0.97 7.89
C LEU A 166 1.29 -1.23 9.27
N LYS A 167 1.84 -2.43 9.44
CA LYS A 167 2.46 -2.91 10.67
C LYS A 167 3.90 -3.35 10.41
N ARG A 168 4.69 -3.38 11.48
CA ARG A 168 5.98 -4.06 11.46
C ARG A 168 5.79 -5.57 11.45
N GLY A 169 6.49 -6.26 10.56
CA GLY A 169 6.63 -7.72 10.57
C GLY A 169 7.77 -8.18 11.46
N ALA A 170 7.81 -9.49 11.75
CA ALA A 170 8.71 -10.06 12.75
C ALA A 170 10.21 -9.95 12.36
N PHE A 171 10.52 -9.86 11.07
CA PHE A 171 11.90 -9.88 10.57
C PHE A 171 12.38 -8.51 10.07
N TYR A 172 11.56 -7.46 10.19
CA TYR A 172 11.92 -6.14 9.68
C TYR A 172 13.01 -5.48 10.50
N LYS A 173 14.06 -5.04 9.82
CA LYS A 173 15.12 -4.19 10.38
C LYS A 173 14.92 -2.78 9.88
N PHE A 174 15.00 -1.80 10.77
CA PHE A 174 14.93 -0.41 10.35
C PHE A 174 16.07 -0.09 9.39
N PRO A 175 15.80 0.64 8.29
CA PRO A 175 16.87 1.28 7.54
C PRO A 175 17.62 2.23 8.49
N ALA A 176 18.94 2.08 8.54
CA ALA A 176 19.85 2.88 9.36
C ALA A 176 19.84 4.36 8.95
#